data_AF-A0A1X0P8C4-F1
#
_entry.id   AF-A0A1X0P8C4-F1
#
_cell.length_a   1.000
_cell.length_b   1.000
_cell.length_c   1.000
_cell.angle_alpha   90.00
_cell.angle_beta   90.00
_cell.angle_gamma   90.00
#
_symmetry.space_group_name_H-M   'P 1'
#
loop_
_entity.id
_entity.type
_entity.pdbx_description
1 polymer ?
#
loop_
_entity_poly.entity_id
_entity_poly.type
_entity_poly.pdbx_seq_one_letter_code
_entity_poly.pdbx_strand_id
1 'polypeptide(L)'
;MFRTAFICRRRAVALFTFKHFRPRRRLPMTPANVPNVFAETLDPRDRLLRQSSAGAGASRFLVLDGQQRVRGVYHPVLCLPYPRDGDGVLGITVETYMQRVQEKQQQREQKKEEEGESAAAAGCVFVVLAHGNGLTAAAYAADGACTMLPMHVKMTGTTTCDMRPFVGAARLADDFAVMTAEYFADCIQPCNTFLFLSNTNSSNSSNASVCTFGGMRAAWRERGLDDVSPLRFDDPRWVSLPDTVVRQPYNISGSTNDNNNNSNNNNNNNNNNKTPFFERDIDGDRVPTAAGLAAGMQAGLLELDT
;
A
#
# COMPACT_ATOMS: atom_id res chain seq x y z
N MET A 1 5.91 -35.77 -33.00
CA MET A 1 6.32 -35.83 -31.58
C MET A 1 6.19 -34.44 -30.97
N PHE A 2 5.16 -34.19 -30.16
CA PHE A 2 5.02 -32.92 -29.43
C PHE A 2 5.84 -33.03 -28.13
N ARG A 3 6.88 -32.19 -27.99
CA ARG A 3 7.61 -32.04 -26.73
C ARG A 3 6.78 -31.12 -25.82
N THR A 4 6.01 -31.70 -24.92
CA THR A 4 5.44 -30.97 -23.78
C THR A 4 6.58 -30.51 -22.87
N ALA A 5 6.89 -29.22 -22.90
CA ALA A 5 7.76 -28.60 -21.92
C ALA A 5 7.03 -28.60 -20.56
N PHE A 6 7.47 -29.45 -19.64
CA PHE A 6 7.02 -29.41 -18.26
C PHE A 6 7.55 -28.12 -17.63
N ILE A 7 6.67 -27.15 -17.40
CA ILE A 7 6.98 -25.99 -16.56
C ILE A 7 7.14 -26.51 -15.13
N CYS A 8 8.38 -26.76 -14.74
CA CYS A 8 8.73 -27.05 -13.36
C CYS A 8 8.49 -25.78 -12.54
N ARG A 9 7.31 -25.64 -11.95
CA ARG A 9 7.02 -24.56 -10.99
C ARG A 9 8.00 -24.70 -9.83
N ARG A 10 8.96 -23.78 -9.74
CA ARG A 10 9.96 -23.76 -8.67
C ARG A 10 9.23 -23.73 -7.33
N ARG A 11 9.57 -24.67 -6.44
CA ARG A 11 9.07 -24.72 -5.07
C ARG A 11 9.55 -23.46 -4.32
N ALA A 12 8.67 -22.87 -3.52
CA ALA A 12 9.03 -21.78 -2.61
C ALA A 12 10.20 -22.23 -1.73
N VAL A 13 11.31 -21.49 -1.78
CA VAL A 13 12.58 -21.90 -1.15
C VAL A 13 12.55 -21.75 0.38
N ALA A 14 11.59 -21.02 0.95
CA ALA A 14 11.31 -21.09 2.37
C ALA A 14 9.88 -20.64 2.67
N LEU A 15 9.07 -21.52 3.27
CA LEU A 15 7.84 -21.11 3.94
C LEU A 15 8.22 -20.54 5.31
N PHE A 16 8.72 -19.30 5.34
CA PHE A 16 8.97 -18.61 6.61
C PHE A 16 7.64 -18.39 7.32
N THR A 17 7.40 -19.14 8.39
CA THR A 17 6.29 -18.88 9.30
C THR A 17 6.78 -17.94 10.40
N PHE A 18 6.07 -16.82 10.59
CA PHE A 18 6.39 -15.75 11.53
C PHE A 18 6.61 -16.23 12.98
N LYS A 19 6.13 -17.43 13.32
CA LYS A 19 6.32 -18.06 14.63
C LYS A 19 7.80 -18.22 15.02
N HIS A 20 8.71 -18.23 14.03
CA HIS A 20 10.14 -18.40 14.24
C HIS A 20 10.95 -17.10 14.17
N PHE A 21 10.34 -15.99 13.76
CA PHE A 21 11.01 -14.69 13.73
C PHE A 21 10.62 -13.89 14.98
N ARG A 22 11.60 -13.59 15.83
CA ARG A 22 11.41 -12.80 17.06
C ARG A 22 12.28 -11.55 16.96
N PRO A 23 11.72 -10.42 16.49
CA PRO A 23 12.54 -9.23 16.30
C PRO A 23 13.09 -8.74 17.63
N ARG A 24 14.41 -8.53 17.66
CA ARG A 24 15.14 -7.96 18.80
C ARG A 24 15.14 -6.45 18.75
N ARG A 25 15.08 -5.89 17.54
CA ARG A 25 15.04 -4.45 17.30
C ARG A 25 13.88 -4.11 16.38
N ARG A 26 13.18 -3.03 16.72
CA ARG A 26 12.08 -2.45 15.93
C ARG A 26 12.39 -0.99 15.71
N LEU A 27 12.50 -0.59 14.44
CA LEU A 27 12.88 0.75 14.05
C LEU A 27 11.72 1.38 13.27
N PRO A 28 11.09 2.46 13.79
CA PRO A 28 10.04 3.15 13.08
C PRO A 28 10.62 3.85 11.84
N MET A 29 9.93 3.71 10.71
CA MET A 29 10.37 4.27 9.44
C MET A 29 9.44 5.40 9.02
N THR A 30 10.01 6.52 8.60
CA THR A 30 9.35 7.67 7.99
C THR A 30 10.03 7.97 6.67
N PRO A 31 9.37 8.71 5.75
CA PRO A 31 9.99 9.06 4.47
C PRO A 31 11.35 9.76 4.61
N ALA A 32 11.51 10.54 5.68
CA ALA A 32 12.72 11.32 5.96
C ALA A 32 13.85 10.46 6.55
N ASN A 33 13.55 9.45 7.37
CA ASN A 33 14.58 8.67 8.06
C ASN A 33 15.00 7.39 7.32
N VAL A 34 14.22 6.94 6.32
CA VAL A 34 14.49 5.68 5.59
C VAL A 34 15.92 5.60 5.07
N PRO A 35 16.49 6.62 4.41
CA PRO A 35 17.86 6.56 3.93
C PRO A 35 18.90 6.32 5.03
N ASN A 36 18.77 7.04 6.14
CA ASN A 36 19.72 6.94 7.25
C ASN A 36 19.60 5.58 7.95
N VAL A 37 18.36 5.16 8.26
CA VAL A 37 18.15 3.86 8.92
C VAL A 37 18.65 2.71 8.06
N PHE A 38 18.40 2.72 6.75
CA PHE A 38 18.88 1.66 5.86
C PHE A 38 20.41 1.64 5.78
N ALA A 39 21.05 2.80 5.62
CA ALA A 39 22.51 2.91 5.55
C ALA A 39 23.21 2.45 6.86
N GLU A 40 22.62 2.74 8.02
CA GLU A 40 23.19 2.37 9.31
C GLU A 40 22.95 0.91 9.69
N THR A 41 21.84 0.32 9.24
CA THR A 41 21.38 -0.98 9.77
C THR A 41 21.45 -2.12 8.79
N LEU A 42 21.48 -1.88 7.48
CA LEU A 42 21.48 -2.91 6.44
C LEU A 42 22.77 -2.85 5.61
N ASP A 43 23.21 -4.00 5.10
CA ASP A 43 24.29 -4.01 4.11
C ASP A 43 23.71 -3.60 2.74
N PRO A 44 24.42 -2.80 1.91
CA PRO A 44 23.94 -2.45 0.57
C PRO A 44 23.58 -3.65 -0.31
N ARG A 45 24.23 -4.81 -0.08
CA ARG A 45 23.99 -6.07 -0.79
C ARG A 45 22.88 -6.92 -0.20
N ASP A 46 22.34 -6.56 0.98
CA ASP A 46 21.14 -7.17 1.50
C ASP A 46 20.00 -7.01 0.49
N ARG A 47 19.05 -7.95 0.49
CA ARG A 47 17.95 -7.99 -0.48
C ARG A 47 16.59 -7.86 0.18
N LEU A 48 15.74 -7.03 -0.40
CA LEU A 48 14.33 -6.90 -0.05
C LEU A 48 13.52 -7.87 -0.92
N LEU A 49 13.10 -8.98 -0.31
CA LEU A 49 12.32 -10.02 -0.98
C LEU A 49 10.85 -9.94 -0.55
N ARG A 50 9.95 -9.76 -1.52
CA ARG A 50 8.51 -9.78 -1.26
C ARG A 50 8.06 -11.18 -0.83
N GLN A 51 7.39 -11.28 0.32
CA GLN A 51 6.98 -12.58 0.87
C GLN A 51 5.89 -13.27 0.02
N SER A 52 4.96 -12.50 -0.52
CA SER A 52 3.85 -13.01 -1.34
C SER A 52 3.47 -12.03 -2.45
N SER A 53 2.94 -12.55 -3.55
CA SER A 53 2.34 -11.72 -4.60
C SER A 53 0.94 -11.18 -4.23
N ALA A 54 0.25 -11.83 -3.29
CA ALA A 54 -1.13 -11.54 -2.88
C ALA A 54 -1.38 -11.73 -1.36
N GLY A 55 -2.50 -11.19 -0.86
CA GLY A 55 -2.90 -11.31 0.55
C GLY A 55 -2.05 -10.49 1.51
N ALA A 56 -2.17 -10.71 2.83
CA ALA A 56 -1.56 -9.83 3.82
C ALA A 56 -0.01 -9.86 3.80
N GLY A 57 0.59 -10.96 3.32
CA GLY A 57 2.03 -11.05 3.09
C GLY A 57 2.54 -10.24 1.90
N ALA A 58 1.63 -9.70 1.07
CA ALA A 58 1.98 -8.86 -0.07
C ALA A 58 2.56 -7.51 0.33
N SER A 59 2.28 -7.05 1.56
CA SER A 59 2.72 -5.76 2.10
C SER A 59 4.07 -5.79 2.83
N ARG A 60 4.74 -6.94 2.88
CA ARG A 60 5.90 -7.16 3.72
C ARG A 60 7.05 -7.71 2.89
N PHE A 61 8.25 -7.29 3.28
CA PHE A 61 9.49 -7.69 2.63
C PHE A 61 10.39 -8.36 3.65
N LEU A 62 10.90 -9.53 3.31
CA LEU A 62 12.00 -10.13 4.04
C LEU A 62 13.27 -9.40 3.66
N VAL A 63 14.08 -9.05 4.66
CA VAL A 63 15.44 -8.56 4.44
C VAL A 63 16.35 -9.77 4.52
N LEU A 64 17.00 -10.10 3.40
CA LEU A 64 17.91 -11.22 3.26
C LEU A 64 19.35 -10.72 3.24
N ASP A 65 20.24 -11.36 3.99
CA ASP A 65 21.65 -11.07 3.94
C ASP A 65 22.34 -11.65 2.68
N GLY A 66 23.65 -11.38 2.54
CA GLY A 66 24.47 -11.95 1.46
C GLY A 66 24.53 -13.49 1.43
N GLN A 67 24.12 -14.18 2.50
CA GLN A 67 24.00 -15.64 2.59
C GLN A 67 22.56 -16.14 2.41
N GLN A 68 21.63 -15.27 1.99
CA GLN A 68 20.20 -15.56 1.85
C GLN A 68 19.50 -15.93 3.16
N ARG A 69 20.04 -15.51 4.31
CA ARG A 69 19.39 -15.69 5.61
C ARG A 69 18.50 -14.51 5.90
N VAL A 70 17.34 -14.76 6.51
CA VAL A 70 16.44 -13.70 6.94
C VAL A 70 17.07 -12.95 8.11
N ARG A 71 17.40 -11.68 7.86
CA ARG A 71 17.91 -10.73 8.86
C ARG A 71 16.78 -9.94 9.51
N GLY A 72 15.70 -9.73 8.78
CA GLY A 72 14.60 -8.89 9.23
C GLY A 72 13.35 -8.93 8.37
N VAL A 73 12.37 -8.13 8.78
CA VAL A 73 11.14 -7.85 8.04
C VAL A 73 11.00 -6.35 7.89
N TYR A 74 10.89 -5.89 6.65
CA TYR A 74 10.61 -4.51 6.28
C TYR A 74 9.15 -4.34 5.87
N HIS A 75 8.49 -3.39 6.52
CA HIS A 75 7.16 -2.88 6.20
C HIS A 75 7.35 -1.51 5.56
N PRO A 76 7.11 -1.38 4.24
CA PRO A 76 7.48 -0.20 3.50
C PRO A 76 6.62 1.00 3.87
N VAL A 77 7.27 2.16 3.94
CA VAL A 77 6.59 3.46 3.94
C VAL A 77 5.88 3.61 2.59
N LEU A 78 4.56 3.64 2.59
CA LEU A 78 3.76 3.44 1.37
C LEU A 78 3.87 4.59 0.36
N CYS A 79 4.35 5.75 0.79
CA CYS A 79 4.54 6.94 -0.03
C CYS A 79 5.91 6.94 -0.78
N LEU A 80 6.82 6.03 -0.39
CA LEU A 80 8.07 5.78 -1.09
C LEU A 80 7.84 4.78 -2.23
N PRO A 81 8.73 4.72 -3.24
CA PRO A 81 8.69 3.68 -4.25
C PRO A 81 8.54 2.29 -3.62
N TYR A 82 7.59 1.51 -4.13
CA TYR A 82 7.38 0.15 -3.63
C TYR A 82 8.52 -0.78 -4.10
N PRO A 83 9.11 -1.66 -3.25
CA PRO A 83 10.26 -2.50 -3.64
C PRO A 83 9.88 -3.64 -4.59
N ARG A 84 9.51 -3.35 -5.85
CA ARG A 84 8.93 -4.35 -6.78
C ARG A 84 9.92 -5.00 -7.73
N ASP A 85 10.96 -4.28 -8.13
CA ASP A 85 11.78 -4.70 -9.27
C ASP A 85 13.17 -5.14 -8.80
N GLY A 86 13.23 -6.38 -8.33
CA GLY A 86 14.48 -7.14 -8.31
C GLY A 86 14.58 -8.06 -9.53
N ASP A 87 15.79 -8.53 -9.82
CA ASP A 87 16.08 -9.52 -10.89
C ASP A 87 15.42 -10.87 -10.58
N GLY A 88 14.09 -10.96 -10.74
CA GLY A 88 13.31 -12.16 -10.52
C GLY A 88 13.12 -12.54 -9.05
N VAL A 89 13.46 -13.79 -8.71
CA VAL A 89 13.04 -14.48 -7.46
C VAL A 89 13.80 -14.01 -6.20
N LEU A 90 14.91 -13.29 -6.35
CA LEU A 90 15.81 -12.97 -5.23
C LEU A 90 15.54 -11.61 -4.58
N GLY A 91 14.60 -10.82 -5.10
CA GLY A 91 14.32 -9.48 -4.59
C GLY A 91 15.34 -8.43 -5.04
N ILE A 92 15.07 -7.17 -4.69
CA ILE A 92 15.88 -6.00 -5.03
C ILE A 92 16.96 -5.79 -3.95
N THR A 93 18.18 -5.38 -4.33
CA THR A 93 19.20 -5.03 -3.32
C THR A 93 18.82 -3.74 -2.60
N VAL A 94 19.27 -3.59 -1.35
CA VAL A 94 19.12 -2.36 -0.58
C VAL A 94 19.72 -1.17 -1.33
N GLU A 95 20.90 -1.34 -1.93
CA GLU A 95 21.54 -0.31 -2.75
C GLU A 95 20.66 0.17 -3.91
N THR A 96 20.16 -0.74 -4.75
CA THR A 96 19.31 -0.36 -5.90
C THR A 96 17.99 0.25 -5.44
N TYR A 97 17.42 -0.25 -4.34
CA TYR A 97 16.22 0.34 -3.76
C TYR A 97 16.48 1.78 -3.29
N MET A 98 17.57 2.00 -2.58
CA MET A 98 17.93 3.32 -2.06
C MET A 98 18.27 4.32 -3.16
N GLN A 99 18.95 3.87 -4.22
CA GLN A 99 19.19 4.69 -5.40
C GLN A 99 17.87 5.21 -6.00
N ARG A 100 16.86 4.34 -6.16
CA ARG A 100 15.54 4.76 -6.67
C ARG A 100 14.84 5.75 -5.74
N VAL A 101 14.97 5.56 -4.43
CA VAL A 101 14.41 6.51 -3.44
C VAL A 101 15.07 7.87 -3.62
N GLN A 102 16.40 7.93 -3.76
CA GLN A 102 17.17 9.16 -3.94
C GLN A 102 16.88 9.83 -5.28
N GLU A 103 16.88 9.09 -6.40
CA GLU A 103 16.53 9.61 -7.73
C GLU A 103 15.14 10.26 -7.72
N LYS A 104 14.19 9.60 -7.05
CA LYS A 104 12.84 10.15 -6.89
C LYS A 104 12.77 11.35 -5.96
N GLN A 105 13.68 11.49 -5.00
CA GLN A 105 13.78 12.69 -4.17
C GLN A 105 14.39 13.86 -4.96
N GLN A 106 15.48 13.63 -5.70
CA GLN A 106 16.16 14.65 -6.51
C GLN A 106 15.26 15.20 -7.62
N GLN A 107 14.51 14.33 -8.32
CA GLN A 107 13.52 14.75 -9.32
C GLN A 107 12.47 15.72 -8.72
N ARG A 108 12.20 15.63 -7.42
CA ARG A 108 11.27 16.54 -6.72
C ARG A 108 11.90 17.88 -6.40
N GLU A 109 13.15 17.85 -5.92
CA GLU A 109 13.89 19.07 -5.58
C GLU A 109 14.04 19.95 -6.82
N GLN A 110 14.42 19.35 -7.95
CA GLN A 110 14.52 20.04 -9.24
C GLN A 110 13.17 20.65 -9.67
N LYS A 111 12.08 19.87 -9.61
CA LYS A 111 10.75 20.37 -10.00
C LYS A 111 10.24 21.48 -9.07
N LYS A 112 10.60 21.44 -7.79
CA LYS A 112 10.25 22.48 -6.81
C LYS A 112 10.94 23.81 -7.09
N GLU A 113 12.19 23.77 -7.57
CA GLU A 113 12.96 24.96 -7.94
C GLU A 113 12.43 25.60 -9.23
N GLU A 114 11.97 24.79 -10.19
CA GLU A 114 11.46 25.28 -11.48
C GLU A 114 10.05 25.88 -11.42
N GLU A 115 9.13 25.30 -10.62
CA GLU A 115 7.70 25.67 -10.65
C GLU A 115 7.27 26.62 -9.51
N GLY A 116 8.16 26.99 -8.58
CA GLY A 116 7.90 28.03 -7.58
C GLY A 116 6.60 27.82 -6.78
N GLU A 117 6.62 26.86 -5.84
CA GLU A 117 5.51 26.51 -4.90
C GLU A 117 4.30 25.82 -5.56
N SER A 118 4.16 24.50 -5.44
CA SER A 118 3.67 23.85 -4.23
C SER A 118 4.37 22.50 -3.98
N ALA A 119 5.01 22.38 -2.81
CA ALA A 119 5.65 21.15 -2.34
C ALA A 119 4.68 19.98 -2.06
N ALA A 120 3.38 20.15 -2.34
CA ALA A 120 2.32 19.20 -1.98
C ALA A 120 2.45 17.84 -2.69
N ALA A 121 3.14 17.74 -3.83
CA ALA A 121 3.24 16.48 -4.57
C ALA A 121 4.40 15.57 -4.12
N ALA A 122 5.15 15.94 -3.08
CA ALA A 122 6.36 15.21 -2.68
C ALA A 122 6.00 13.82 -2.12
N GLY A 123 6.35 12.78 -2.89
CA GLY A 123 6.21 11.40 -2.46
C GLY A 123 4.77 10.94 -2.35
N CYS A 124 3.95 11.27 -3.34
CA CYS A 124 2.54 10.93 -3.25
C CYS A 124 2.26 9.45 -3.49
N VAL A 125 1.14 9.01 -2.95
CA VAL A 125 0.58 7.68 -3.12
C VAL A 125 -0.89 7.82 -3.45
N PHE A 126 -1.27 7.25 -4.58
CA PHE A 126 -2.66 7.18 -5.01
C PHE A 126 -3.25 5.88 -4.45
N VAL A 127 -4.35 5.96 -3.73
CA VAL A 127 -5.00 4.83 -3.09
C VAL A 127 -6.38 4.68 -3.67
N VAL A 128 -6.69 3.47 -4.15
CA VAL A 128 -8.03 3.05 -4.54
C VAL A 128 -8.45 1.95 -3.59
N LEU A 129 -9.52 2.18 -2.85
CA LEU A 129 -10.15 1.19 -2.00
C LEU A 129 -11.44 0.69 -2.65
N ALA A 130 -11.50 -0.60 -2.92
CA ALA A 130 -12.70 -1.31 -3.32
C ALA A 130 -13.54 -1.71 -2.10
N HIS A 131 -14.84 -1.41 -2.16
CA HIS A 131 -15.83 -1.84 -1.18
C HIS A 131 -17.11 -2.33 -1.89
N GLY A 132 -18.08 -2.85 -1.13
CA GLY A 132 -19.29 -3.47 -1.69
C GLY A 132 -20.14 -2.56 -2.57
N ASN A 133 -20.10 -1.25 -2.32
CA ASN A 133 -20.94 -0.25 -2.99
C ASN A 133 -20.18 0.62 -3.99
N GLY A 134 -18.91 0.33 -4.25
CA GLY A 134 -18.12 1.09 -5.21
C GLY A 134 -16.64 1.20 -4.85
N LEU A 135 -16.08 2.36 -5.18
CA LEU A 135 -14.67 2.69 -4.99
C LEU A 135 -14.53 3.98 -4.21
N THR A 136 -13.49 4.03 -3.39
CA THR A 136 -12.99 5.29 -2.82
C THR A 136 -11.58 5.52 -3.34
N ALA A 137 -11.30 6.71 -3.83
CA ALA A 137 -9.98 7.09 -4.32
C ALA A 137 -9.46 8.32 -3.59
N ALA A 138 -8.20 8.31 -3.21
CA ALA A 138 -7.54 9.45 -2.55
C ALA A 138 -6.06 9.47 -2.92
N ALA A 139 -5.45 10.65 -2.86
CA ALA A 139 -4.00 10.80 -3.01
C ALA A 139 -3.45 11.46 -1.74
N TYR A 140 -2.32 10.95 -1.27
CA TYR A 140 -1.65 11.44 -0.07
C TYR A 140 -0.22 11.79 -0.38
N ALA A 141 0.27 12.90 0.18
CA ALA A 141 1.68 13.26 0.19
C ALA A 141 2.49 12.38 1.15
N ALA A 142 3.82 12.50 1.11
CA ALA A 142 4.70 11.72 1.98
C ALA A 142 4.52 12.01 3.47
N ASP A 143 4.14 13.23 3.82
CA ASP A 143 3.77 13.61 5.18
C ASP A 143 2.35 13.15 5.56
N GLY A 144 1.66 12.38 4.71
CA GLY A 144 0.30 11.90 4.86
C GLY A 144 -0.79 12.95 4.70
N ALA A 145 -0.45 14.19 4.32
CA ALA A 145 -1.45 15.18 3.95
C ALA A 145 -2.25 14.71 2.72
N CYS A 146 -3.55 14.95 2.71
CA CYS A 146 -4.42 14.60 1.59
C CYS A 146 -4.20 15.61 0.47
N THR A 147 -3.71 15.17 -0.69
CA THR A 147 -3.50 16.02 -1.88
C THR A 147 -4.67 15.95 -2.85
N MET A 148 -5.39 14.82 -2.84
CA MET A 148 -6.69 14.66 -3.48
C MET A 148 -7.66 14.16 -2.42
N LEU A 149 -8.71 14.94 -2.15
CA LEU A 149 -9.75 14.56 -1.18
C LEU A 149 -10.34 13.20 -1.54
N PRO A 150 -10.79 12.40 -0.56
CA PRO A 150 -11.42 11.12 -0.84
C PRO A 150 -12.65 11.30 -1.73
N MET A 151 -12.60 10.71 -2.92
CA MET A 151 -13.69 10.70 -3.90
C MET A 151 -14.34 9.33 -3.90
N HIS A 152 -15.67 9.31 -3.74
CA HIS A 152 -16.46 8.07 -3.72
C HIS A 152 -17.18 7.90 -5.05
N VAL A 153 -16.89 6.81 -5.74
CA VAL A 153 -17.59 6.40 -6.97
C VAL A 153 -18.53 5.26 -6.62
N LYS A 154 -19.83 5.55 -6.54
CA LYS A 154 -20.86 4.59 -6.14
C LYS A 154 -21.28 3.71 -7.32
N MET A 155 -21.56 2.44 -7.06
CA MET A 155 -22.26 1.56 -8.00
C MET A 155 -23.72 2.00 -8.08
N THR A 156 -24.13 2.61 -9.20
CA THR A 156 -25.54 2.96 -9.44
C THR A 156 -26.28 1.73 -9.99
N GLY A 157 -27.15 1.15 -9.17
CA GLY A 157 -27.99 -0.02 -9.51
C GLY A 157 -28.95 -0.34 -8.36
N THR A 158 -30.19 -0.71 -8.68
CA THR A 158 -31.29 -0.90 -7.71
C THR A 158 -30.90 -1.80 -6.54
N THR A 159 -31.38 -1.43 -5.35
CA THR A 159 -31.15 -1.95 -3.98
C THR A 159 -31.23 -3.46 -3.73
N THR A 160 -31.41 -4.27 -4.77
CA THR A 160 -31.24 -5.71 -4.73
C THR A 160 -29.88 -6.01 -5.33
N CYS A 161 -28.89 -6.32 -4.49
CA CYS A 161 -27.52 -6.73 -4.83
C CYS A 161 -27.45 -7.51 -6.16
N ASP A 162 -27.34 -6.81 -7.28
CA ASP A 162 -27.07 -7.44 -8.57
C ASP A 162 -25.58 -7.79 -8.52
N MET A 163 -25.30 -8.94 -7.90
CA MET A 163 -23.98 -9.53 -7.69
C MET A 163 -23.33 -9.97 -9.01
N ARG A 164 -23.73 -9.37 -10.14
CA ARG A 164 -23.06 -9.60 -11.41
C ARG A 164 -21.59 -9.20 -11.29
N PRO A 165 -20.69 -9.93 -11.95
CA PRO A 165 -19.28 -9.57 -12.00
C PRO A 165 -19.13 -8.10 -12.38
N PHE A 166 -18.25 -7.39 -11.69
CA PHE A 166 -17.93 -5.96 -11.89
C PHE A 166 -17.80 -5.54 -13.36
N VAL A 167 -17.36 -6.47 -14.21
CA VAL A 167 -17.31 -6.38 -15.68
C VAL A 167 -18.64 -5.86 -16.27
N GLY A 168 -19.79 -6.26 -15.69
CA GLY A 168 -21.12 -5.83 -16.11
C GLY A 168 -21.70 -4.62 -15.35
N ALA A 169 -21.01 -4.05 -14.36
CA ALA A 169 -21.48 -2.87 -13.64
C ALA A 169 -21.30 -1.62 -14.52
N ALA A 170 -22.30 -1.32 -15.34
CA ALA A 170 -22.20 -0.50 -16.55
C ALA A 170 -21.52 0.87 -16.38
N ARG A 171 -21.51 1.50 -15.19
CA ARG A 171 -21.03 2.88 -15.04
C ARG A 171 -19.80 3.08 -14.16
N LEU A 172 -19.45 2.13 -13.29
CA LEU A 172 -18.42 2.38 -12.28
C LEU A 172 -17.01 2.61 -12.88
N ALA A 173 -16.62 1.87 -13.91
CA ALA A 173 -15.32 2.11 -14.55
C ALA A 173 -15.29 3.45 -15.31
N ASP A 174 -16.42 3.89 -15.88
CA ASP A 174 -16.51 5.17 -16.60
C ASP A 174 -16.48 6.34 -15.63
N ASP A 175 -17.28 6.27 -14.57
CA ASP A 175 -17.32 7.29 -13.52
C ASP A 175 -15.94 7.41 -12.84
N PHE A 176 -15.27 6.27 -12.61
CA PHE A 176 -13.89 6.26 -12.11
C PHE A 176 -12.91 6.85 -13.14
N ALA A 177 -13.07 6.57 -14.44
CA ALA A 177 -12.24 7.14 -15.49
C ALA A 177 -12.37 8.67 -15.57
N VAL A 178 -13.60 9.20 -15.52
CA VAL A 178 -13.86 10.65 -15.50
C VAL A 178 -13.15 11.29 -14.31
N MET A 179 -13.34 10.75 -13.11
CA MET A 179 -12.64 11.25 -11.91
C MET A 179 -11.13 11.20 -12.10
N THR A 180 -10.58 10.07 -12.56
CA THR A 180 -9.13 9.97 -12.73
C THR A 180 -8.59 10.95 -13.76
N ALA A 181 -9.32 11.24 -14.84
CA ALA A 181 -8.91 12.20 -15.85
C ALA A 181 -8.87 13.64 -15.30
N GLU A 182 -9.82 14.00 -14.44
CA GLU A 182 -9.88 15.31 -13.77
C GLU A 182 -8.67 15.54 -12.86
N TYR A 183 -8.30 14.55 -12.04
CA TYR A 183 -7.23 14.69 -11.03
C TYR A 183 -5.88 14.14 -11.50
N PHE A 184 -5.75 13.68 -12.76
CA PHE A 184 -4.56 12.92 -13.17
C PHE A 184 -3.30 13.76 -13.08
N ALA A 185 -3.25 14.89 -13.79
CA ALA A 185 -2.04 15.69 -13.92
C ALA A 185 -1.57 16.23 -12.57
N ASP A 186 -2.52 16.69 -11.75
CA ASP A 186 -2.21 17.45 -10.54
C ASP A 186 -1.94 16.55 -9.33
N CYS A 187 -2.67 15.44 -9.20
CA CYS A 187 -2.64 14.62 -7.99
C CYS A 187 -2.11 13.20 -8.22
N ILE A 188 -2.48 12.55 -9.32
CA ILE A 188 -2.22 11.11 -9.51
C ILE A 188 -0.88 10.86 -10.19
N GLN A 189 -0.59 11.58 -11.29
CA GLN A 189 0.62 11.44 -12.09
C GLN A 189 1.91 11.57 -11.27
N PRO A 190 2.01 12.49 -10.29
CA PRO A 190 3.20 12.61 -9.43
C PRO A 190 3.40 11.47 -8.42
N CYS A 191 2.39 10.61 -8.19
CA CYS A 191 2.51 9.56 -7.18
C CYS A 191 3.54 8.49 -7.59
N ASN A 192 4.34 8.03 -6.61
CA ASN A 192 5.33 6.98 -6.81
C ASN A 192 4.71 5.58 -6.88
N THR A 193 3.54 5.42 -6.28
CA THR A 193 2.92 4.13 -6.04
C THR A 193 1.41 4.30 -6.08
N PHE A 194 0.74 3.37 -6.75
CA PHE A 194 -0.71 3.29 -6.82
C PHE A 194 -1.15 2.06 -6.04
N LEU A 195 -1.92 2.20 -4.97
CA LEU A 195 -2.40 1.08 -4.18
C LEU A 195 -3.84 0.74 -4.59
N PHE A 196 -4.10 -0.53 -4.86
CA PHE A 196 -5.45 -1.05 -5.01
C PHE A 196 -5.75 -1.97 -3.83
N LEU A 197 -6.55 -1.47 -2.90
CA LEU A 197 -6.95 -2.14 -1.68
C LEU A 197 -8.29 -2.85 -1.90
N SER A 198 -8.35 -4.15 -1.65
CA SER A 198 -9.61 -4.91 -1.73
C SER A 198 -9.81 -5.76 -0.48
N ASN A 199 -11.07 -5.93 -0.06
CA ASN A 199 -11.38 -6.75 1.11
C ASN A 199 -11.39 -8.25 0.73
N THR A 200 -10.27 -8.94 0.96
CA THR A 200 -10.13 -10.38 0.67
C THR A 200 -10.78 -11.29 1.70
N ASN A 201 -11.10 -10.79 2.90
CA ASN A 201 -11.63 -11.60 4.02
C ASN A 201 -13.13 -11.87 3.92
N SER A 202 -13.74 -11.40 2.84
CA SER A 202 -15.19 -11.37 2.66
C SER A 202 -15.69 -12.56 1.82
N SER A 203 -14.83 -13.54 1.50
CA SER A 203 -15.19 -14.73 0.72
C SER A 203 -16.34 -15.56 1.30
N ASN A 204 -16.62 -15.43 2.60
CA ASN A 204 -17.68 -16.15 3.30
C ASN A 204 -18.86 -15.26 3.72
N SER A 205 -18.82 -13.96 3.39
CA SER A 205 -19.93 -13.04 3.64
C SER A 205 -20.58 -12.66 2.31
N SER A 206 -21.90 -12.53 2.28
CA SER A 206 -22.63 -11.91 1.16
C SER A 206 -22.14 -10.50 0.78
N ASN A 207 -21.26 -9.90 1.59
CA ASN A 207 -20.58 -8.62 1.37
C ASN A 207 -19.15 -8.79 0.84
N ALA A 208 -18.91 -9.85 0.06
CA ALA A 208 -17.65 -10.05 -0.66
C ALA A 208 -17.29 -8.79 -1.47
N SER A 209 -16.05 -8.29 -1.38
CA SER A 209 -15.60 -7.17 -2.24
C SER A 209 -15.70 -7.60 -3.70
N VAL A 210 -16.78 -7.18 -4.38
CA VAL A 210 -17.08 -7.54 -5.76
C VAL A 210 -16.02 -6.98 -6.73
N CYS A 211 -15.35 -5.89 -6.33
CA CYS A 211 -14.29 -5.28 -7.12
C CYS A 211 -12.90 -5.79 -6.69
N THR A 212 -12.25 -6.54 -7.59
CA THR A 212 -10.83 -6.89 -7.47
C THR A 212 -10.01 -6.06 -8.45
N PHE A 213 -8.72 -5.90 -8.21
CA PHE A 213 -7.83 -5.20 -9.14
C PHE A 213 -7.86 -5.81 -10.55
N GLY A 214 -7.88 -7.14 -10.65
CA GLY A 214 -8.00 -7.84 -11.92
C GLY A 214 -9.35 -7.61 -12.61
N GLY A 215 -10.44 -7.57 -11.84
CA GLY A 215 -11.78 -7.27 -12.34
C GLY A 215 -11.90 -5.84 -12.88
N MET A 216 -11.35 -4.86 -12.14
CA MET A 216 -11.28 -3.47 -12.61
C MET A 216 -10.46 -3.35 -13.89
N ARG A 217 -9.27 -3.96 -13.95
CA ARG A 217 -8.43 -3.96 -15.15
C ARG A 217 -9.14 -4.55 -16.37
N ALA A 218 -9.85 -5.67 -16.20
CA ALA A 218 -10.62 -6.28 -17.28
C ALA A 218 -11.74 -5.34 -17.78
N ALA A 219 -12.52 -4.77 -16.85
CA ALA A 219 -13.58 -3.80 -17.19
C ALA A 219 -13.02 -2.56 -17.89
N TRP A 220 -11.87 -2.04 -17.45
CA TRP A 220 -11.19 -0.90 -18.06
C TRP A 220 -10.85 -1.15 -19.53
N ARG A 221 -10.29 -2.32 -19.82
CA ARG A 221 -9.93 -2.74 -21.17
C ARG A 221 -11.14 -2.97 -22.06
N GLU A 222 -12.16 -3.67 -21.54
CA GLU A 222 -13.39 -3.95 -22.30
C GLU A 222 -14.11 -2.68 -22.76
N ARG A 223 -13.93 -1.57 -22.03
CA ARG A 223 -14.48 -0.25 -22.39
C ARG A 223 -13.58 0.60 -23.26
N GLY A 224 -12.40 0.10 -23.66
CA GLY A 224 -11.43 0.86 -24.45
C GLY A 224 -10.78 2.03 -23.69
N LEU A 225 -10.83 2.01 -22.35
CA LEU A 225 -10.25 3.09 -21.53
C LEU A 225 -8.71 3.02 -21.47
N ASP A 226 -8.10 1.90 -21.87
CA ASP A 226 -6.63 1.76 -21.95
C ASP A 226 -5.98 2.76 -22.93
N ASP A 227 -6.74 3.23 -23.93
CA ASP A 227 -6.27 4.16 -24.97
C ASP A 227 -6.70 5.61 -24.72
N VAL A 228 -7.75 5.83 -23.93
CA VAL A 228 -8.37 7.15 -23.73
C VAL A 228 -8.07 7.73 -22.35
N SER A 229 -8.02 6.88 -21.31
CA SER A 229 -7.75 7.34 -19.95
C SER A 229 -6.25 7.57 -19.73
N PRO A 230 -5.86 8.65 -19.03
CA PRO A 230 -4.46 8.86 -18.65
C PRO A 230 -3.99 7.82 -17.60
N LEU A 231 -4.92 7.21 -16.86
CA LEU A 231 -4.61 6.15 -15.90
C LEU A 231 -4.61 4.78 -16.58
N ARG A 232 -3.48 4.08 -16.51
CA ARG A 232 -3.32 2.74 -17.08
C ARG A 232 -3.22 1.68 -15.98
N PHE A 233 -4.01 0.62 -16.07
CA PHE A 233 -3.97 -0.47 -15.08
C PHE A 233 -2.75 -1.39 -15.23
N ASP A 234 -2.03 -1.30 -16.34
CA ASP A 234 -0.75 -1.97 -16.58
C ASP A 234 0.47 -1.11 -16.15
N ASP A 235 0.24 0.06 -15.55
CA ASP A 235 1.30 0.88 -14.94
C ASP A 235 2.02 0.10 -13.82
N PRO A 236 3.37 0.01 -13.84
CA PRO A 236 4.13 -0.78 -12.87
C PRO A 236 3.99 -0.28 -11.42
N ARG A 237 3.53 0.97 -11.21
CA ARG A 237 3.28 1.56 -9.90
C ARG A 237 2.13 0.88 -9.14
N TRP A 238 1.26 0.11 -9.82
CA TRP A 238 0.09 -0.52 -9.22
C TRP A 238 0.39 -1.69 -8.29
N VAL A 239 0.13 -1.51 -7.00
CA VAL A 239 0.20 -2.53 -5.95
C VAL A 239 -1.18 -2.94 -5.46
N SER A 240 -1.58 -4.16 -5.78
CA SER A 240 -2.75 -4.75 -5.15
C SER A 240 -2.39 -5.34 -3.78
N LEU A 241 -3.11 -4.90 -2.75
CA LEU A 241 -2.97 -5.33 -1.36
C LEU A 241 -4.36 -5.61 -0.78
N PRO A 242 -4.49 -6.49 0.23
CA PRO A 242 -5.74 -6.56 0.95
C PRO A 242 -5.91 -5.30 1.82
N ASP A 243 -7.15 -4.88 2.00
CA ASP A 243 -7.50 -3.72 2.83
C ASP A 243 -7.01 -3.84 4.28
N THR A 244 -6.80 -5.07 4.77
CA THR A 244 -6.22 -5.34 6.10
C THR A 244 -4.84 -4.74 6.32
N VAL A 245 -4.08 -4.46 5.25
CA VAL A 245 -2.75 -3.84 5.35
C VAL A 245 -2.85 -2.43 5.93
N VAL A 246 -3.92 -1.71 5.61
CA VAL A 246 -4.15 -0.36 6.12
C VAL A 246 -4.86 -0.39 7.48
N ARG A 247 -5.53 -1.49 7.85
CA ARG A 247 -6.30 -1.61 9.10
C ARG A 247 -5.47 -1.62 10.38
N GLN A 248 -4.18 -1.89 10.32
CA GLN A 248 -3.33 -1.91 11.50
C GLN A 248 -2.47 -0.66 11.50
N PRO A 249 -2.84 0.40 12.28
CA PRO A 249 -1.77 1.15 12.88
C PRO A 249 -1.06 0.09 13.72
N TYR A 250 0.19 -0.22 13.38
CA TYR A 250 1.03 -0.95 14.32
C TYR A 250 0.79 -0.26 15.67
N ASN A 251 0.50 -1.02 16.72
CA ASN A 251 0.58 -0.48 18.06
C ASN A 251 2.04 -0.08 18.27
N ILE A 252 2.46 1.06 17.71
CA ILE A 252 3.64 1.81 18.07
C ILE A 252 3.24 2.47 19.38
N SER A 253 2.95 1.66 20.40
CA SER A 253 3.16 2.13 21.76
C SER A 253 4.67 2.37 21.80
N GLY A 254 5.07 3.63 21.83
CA GLY A 254 6.37 4.01 22.36
C GLY A 254 6.41 3.51 23.79
N SER A 255 6.77 2.25 23.98
CA SER A 255 7.29 1.75 25.25
C SER A 255 8.74 2.23 25.28
N THR A 256 8.91 3.52 25.55
CA THR A 256 10.11 3.98 26.23
C THR A 256 10.27 3.13 27.48
N ASN A 257 11.51 2.71 27.73
CA ASN A 257 11.92 2.07 28.98
C ASN A 257 11.42 2.88 30.18
N ASP A 258 10.31 2.46 30.80
CA ASP A 258 9.98 2.84 32.17
C ASP A 258 10.28 1.65 33.08
N ASN A 259 11.58 1.43 33.27
CA ASN A 259 12.05 0.86 34.52
C ASN A 259 11.85 1.92 35.60
N ASN A 260 10.65 1.99 36.21
CA ASN A 260 10.56 2.30 37.63
C ASN A 260 9.18 1.97 38.22
N ASN A 261 9.24 1.25 39.35
CA ASN A 261 8.25 1.18 40.41
C ASN A 261 7.31 2.40 40.49
N ASN A 262 5.99 2.17 40.59
CA ASN A 262 5.28 2.21 41.88
C ASN A 262 3.77 1.98 41.68
N SER A 263 3.17 1.43 42.73
CA SER A 263 1.78 1.03 42.92
C SER A 263 0.77 2.19 42.87
N ASN A 264 -0.49 1.84 42.59
CA ASN A 264 -1.72 2.60 42.86
C ASN A 264 -1.81 4.04 42.34
N ASN A 265 -2.61 4.26 41.28
CA ASN A 265 -3.85 5.02 41.48
C ASN A 265 -4.89 4.80 40.37
N ASN A 266 -6.12 4.82 40.83
CA ASN A 266 -7.37 4.70 40.10
C ASN A 266 -7.59 5.91 39.17
N ASN A 267 -8.36 5.69 38.10
CA ASN A 267 -8.92 6.72 37.22
C ASN A 267 -7.94 7.33 36.19
N ASN A 268 -7.66 6.61 35.10
CA ASN A 268 -7.25 7.27 33.87
C ASN A 268 -8.14 6.80 32.71
N ASN A 269 -9.11 7.66 32.40
CA ASN A 269 -9.91 7.67 31.20
C ASN A 269 -8.95 7.81 30.00
N ASN A 270 -8.37 6.68 29.58
CA ASN A 270 -7.48 6.62 28.43
C ASN A 270 -8.32 6.68 27.15
N ASN A 271 -8.87 7.87 26.89
CA ASN A 271 -9.31 8.33 25.58
C ASN A 271 -8.08 8.40 24.67
N ASN A 272 -7.52 7.24 24.34
CA ASN A 272 -6.68 7.10 23.17
C ASN A 272 -7.59 7.29 21.97
N ASN A 273 -7.61 8.52 21.51
CA ASN A 273 -8.30 9.05 20.34
C ASN A 273 -7.80 8.30 19.08
N LYS A 274 -8.20 7.04 18.92
CA LYS A 274 -7.95 6.24 17.72
C LYS A 274 -8.93 6.73 16.67
N THR A 275 -8.48 7.63 15.81
CA THR A 275 -9.21 8.01 14.59
C THR A 275 -9.57 6.72 13.86
N PRO A 276 -10.86 6.37 13.77
CA PRO A 276 -11.25 5.10 13.18
C PRO A 276 -10.89 5.11 11.70
N PHE A 277 -10.26 4.04 11.21
CA PHE A 277 -9.88 3.94 9.79
C PHE A 277 -11.05 4.00 8.83
N PHE A 278 -12.24 3.72 9.34
CA PHE A 278 -13.48 3.77 8.59
C PHE A 278 -14.55 4.45 9.42
N GLU A 279 -15.37 5.26 8.78
CA GLU A 279 -16.63 5.77 9.29
C GLU A 279 -17.79 5.13 8.53
N ARG A 280 -19.01 5.41 8.99
CA ARG A 280 -20.21 5.10 8.21
C ARG A 280 -20.63 6.36 7.46
N ASP A 281 -20.86 6.25 6.16
CA ASP A 281 -21.46 7.34 5.40
C ASP A 281 -22.95 7.49 5.74
N ILE A 282 -23.62 8.45 5.09
CA ILE A 282 -25.06 8.71 5.27
C ILE A 282 -25.95 7.51 4.95
N ASP A 283 -25.46 6.57 4.14
CA ASP A 283 -26.18 5.35 3.74
C ASP A 283 -25.85 4.17 4.68
N GLY A 284 -25.02 4.41 5.70
CA GLY A 284 -24.59 3.41 6.67
C GLY A 284 -23.40 2.57 6.18
N ASP A 285 -22.79 2.93 5.06
CA ASP A 285 -21.72 2.18 4.42
C ASP A 285 -20.38 2.46 5.06
N ARG A 286 -19.58 1.41 5.21
CA ARG A 286 -18.24 1.54 5.77
C ARG A 286 -17.31 2.19 4.75
N VAL A 287 -17.04 3.48 4.90
CA VAL A 287 -16.11 4.26 4.07
C VAL A 287 -14.84 4.58 4.85
N PRO A 288 -13.66 4.60 4.22
CA PRO A 288 -12.42 4.93 4.91
C PRO A 288 -12.39 6.41 5.31
N THR A 289 -11.88 6.73 6.49
CA THR A 289 -11.67 8.13 6.90
C THR A 289 -10.35 8.65 6.33
N ALA A 290 -10.30 9.95 6.01
CA ALA A 290 -9.06 10.60 5.56
C ALA A 290 -7.93 10.45 6.60
N ALA A 291 -8.25 10.60 7.89
CA ALA A 291 -7.29 10.46 8.99
C ALA A 291 -6.78 9.02 9.13
N GLY A 292 -7.65 8.03 8.92
CA GLY A 292 -7.29 6.63 8.87
C GLY A 292 -6.30 6.33 7.77
N LEU A 293 -6.68 6.64 6.53
CA LEU A 293 -5.82 6.43 5.37
C LEU A 293 -4.45 7.10 5.55
N ALA A 294 -4.42 8.37 5.97
CA ALA A 294 -3.19 9.11 6.25
C ALA A 294 -2.27 8.40 7.26
N ALA A 295 -2.82 7.92 8.38
CA ALA A 295 -2.04 7.21 9.40
C ALA A 295 -1.40 5.92 8.87
N GLY A 296 -2.07 5.22 7.95
CA GLY A 296 -1.51 4.04 7.27
C GLY A 296 -0.39 4.36 6.27
N MET A 297 -0.34 5.59 5.73
CA MET A 297 0.62 5.98 4.71
C MET A 297 1.97 6.44 5.27
N GLN A 298 1.97 7.05 6.46
CA GLN A 298 3.14 7.75 7.03
C GLN A 298 4.17 6.82 7.70
N ALA A 299 3.75 5.64 8.17
CA ALA A 299 4.56 4.80 9.04
C ALA A 299 4.94 3.47 8.38
N GLY A 300 6.25 3.28 8.19
CA GLY A 300 6.84 1.97 7.94
C GLY A 300 7.46 1.40 9.22
N LEU A 301 7.94 0.16 9.13
CA LEU A 301 8.61 -0.51 10.25
C LEU A 301 9.73 -1.41 9.72
N LEU A 302 10.90 -1.36 10.34
CA LEU A 302 11.95 -2.33 10.13
C LEU A 302 12.14 -3.15 11.41
N GLU A 303 11.90 -4.45 11.30
CA GLU A 303 12.08 -5.43 12.37
C GLU A 303 13.33 -6.26 12.10
N LEU A 304 14.30 -6.31 13.03
CA LEU A 304 15.57 -7.03 12.88
C LEU A 304 15.74 -8.07 13.98
N ASP A 305 16.32 -9.23 13.64
CA ASP A 305 16.63 -10.33 14.59
C ASP A 305 18.08 -10.28 15.12
N THR A 306 18.82 -9.21 14.81
CA THR A 306 20.22 -9.01 15.25
C THR A 306 20.29 -8.18 16.51
#